data_AF-A0A1Z8ZBX8-F1
#
_entry.id   AF-A0A1Z8ZBX8-F1
#
_cell.length_a   1.000
_cell.length_b   1.000
_cell.length_c   1.000
_cell.angle_alpha   90.00
_cell.angle_beta   90.00
_cell.angle_gamma   90.00
#
_symmetry.space_group_name_H-M   'P 1'
#
loop_
_entity.id
_entity.type
_entity.pdbx_description
1 polymer ?
#
loop_
_entity_poly.entity_id
_entity_poly.type
_entity_poly.pdbx_seq_one_letter_code
_entity_poly.pdbx_strand_id
1 'polypeptide(L)'
;MPNLEVNIRFQTIFLLLLVFSILFSQEALEKPRSFSPLTKKVFSFSKLDFVTAEGEFNEAICTLKISELVTDSPPFIAIYYRRENSLWFTESLYRKRLRFSFKDGVIKLDRSNFWDWFEIEEIKIVVIF
;
A
#
# COMPACT_ATOMS: atom_id res chain seq x y z
N MET A 1 -40.89 15.43 -51.55
CA MET A 1 -40.77 14.46 -50.44
C MET A 1 -40.48 15.23 -49.15
N PRO A 2 -41.44 15.35 -48.22
CA PRO A 2 -41.38 16.29 -47.09
C PRO A 2 -40.34 15.95 -46.02
N ASN A 3 -39.66 14.80 -46.12
CA ASN A 3 -38.69 14.34 -45.13
C ASN A 3 -37.23 14.55 -45.56
N LEU A 4 -36.96 15.07 -46.77
CA LEU A 4 -35.59 15.18 -47.27
C LEU A 4 -34.82 16.32 -46.58
N GLU A 5 -35.43 17.50 -46.45
CA GLU A 5 -34.78 18.64 -45.79
C GLU A 5 -34.55 18.40 -44.29
N VAL A 6 -35.49 17.73 -43.61
CA VAL A 6 -35.37 17.39 -42.19
C VAL A 6 -34.23 16.39 -41.97
N ASN A 7 -34.10 15.38 -42.82
CA ASN A 7 -32.99 14.44 -42.77
C ASN A 7 -31.64 15.09 -43.05
N ILE A 8 -31.56 16.02 -44.02
CA ILE A 8 -30.33 16.74 -44.31
C ILE A 8 -29.90 17.60 -43.11
N ARG A 9 -30.84 18.32 -42.47
CA ARG A 9 -30.56 19.11 -41.26
C ARG A 9 -30.11 18.25 -40.09
N PHE A 10 -30.75 17.09 -39.90
CA PHE A 10 -30.36 16.14 -38.86
C PHE A 10 -28.95 15.57 -39.09
N GLN A 11 -28.62 15.23 -40.34
CA GLN A 11 -27.27 14.79 -40.73
C GLN A 11 -26.22 15.89 -40.52
N THR A 12 -26.57 17.16 -40.78
CA THR A 12 -25.63 18.28 -40.54
C THR A 12 -25.37 18.49 -39.06
N ILE A 13 -26.40 18.43 -38.23
CA ILE A 13 -26.28 18.54 -36.76
C ILE A 13 -25.47 17.36 -36.21
N PHE A 14 -25.74 16.14 -36.69
CA PHE A 14 -25.01 14.94 -36.28
C PHE A 14 -23.52 15.04 -36.65
N LEU A 15 -23.21 15.51 -37.87
CA LEU A 15 -21.83 15.71 -38.30
C LEU A 15 -21.13 16.79 -37.46
N LEU A 16 -21.82 17.88 -37.13
CA LEU A 16 -21.29 18.94 -36.27
C LEU A 16 -20.95 18.42 -34.87
N LEU A 17 -21.83 17.61 -34.28
CA LEU A 17 -21.62 16.98 -32.98
C LEU A 17 -20.44 16.00 -33.01
N LEU A 18 -20.27 15.25 -34.11
CA LEU A 18 -19.18 14.31 -34.29
C LEU A 18 -17.82 15.00 -34.47
N VAL A 19 -17.79 16.15 -35.17
CA VAL A 19 -16.56 16.96 -35.28
C VAL A 19 -16.22 17.59 -33.92
N PHE A 20 -17.23 18.04 -33.17
CA PHE A 20 -17.02 18.64 -31.85
C PHE A 20 -16.48 17.62 -30.83
N SER A 21 -16.93 16.37 -30.86
CA SER A 21 -16.44 15.34 -29.94
C SER A 21 -14.97 14.95 -30.18
N ILE A 22 -14.50 15.01 -31.43
CA ILE A 22 -13.09 14.77 -31.78
C ILE A 22 -12.22 15.95 -31.29
N LEU A 23 -12.70 17.18 -31.44
CA LEU A 23 -11.97 18.39 -31.02
C LEU A 23 -11.88 18.54 -29.49
N PHE A 24 -12.84 17.99 -28.74
CA PHE A 24 -12.86 17.99 -27.28
C PHE A 24 -12.32 16.70 -26.65
N SER A 25 -11.71 15.82 -27.44
CA SER A 25 -11.00 14.68 -26.88
C SER A 25 -9.79 15.20 -26.09
N GLN A 26 -9.93 15.22 -24.76
CA GLN A 26 -8.81 15.47 -23.87
C GLN A 26 -7.92 14.22 -23.90
N GLU A 27 -6.82 14.29 -24.64
CA GLU A 27 -5.65 13.52 -24.25
C GLU A 27 -5.30 13.99 -22.83
N ALA A 28 -5.45 13.10 -21.85
CA ALA A 28 -4.99 13.35 -20.50
C ALA A 28 -3.48 13.51 -20.56
N LEU A 29 -3.04 14.76 -20.75
CA LEU A 29 -1.64 15.18 -20.74
C LEU A 29 -1.15 15.18 -19.28
N GLU A 30 -1.28 14.04 -18.58
CA GLU A 30 -0.55 13.87 -17.35
C GLU A 30 0.93 13.92 -17.72
N LYS A 31 1.62 14.97 -17.24
CA LYS A 31 3.07 15.09 -17.41
C LYS A 31 3.71 13.77 -16.99
N PRO A 32 4.68 13.21 -17.75
CA PRO A 32 5.35 11.98 -17.37
C PRO A 32 5.96 12.18 -15.97
N ARG A 33 5.44 11.43 -14.99
CA ARG A 33 5.93 11.44 -13.61
C ARG A 33 7.05 10.42 -13.52
N SER A 34 8.25 10.89 -13.24
CA SER A 34 9.36 10.02 -12.85
C SER A 34 9.23 9.74 -11.34
N PHE A 35 9.21 8.46 -10.99
CA PHE A 35 9.22 8.01 -9.60
C PHE A 35 10.63 7.58 -9.23
N SER A 36 11.06 7.90 -8.02
CA SER A 36 12.27 7.31 -7.46
C SER A 36 12.09 5.79 -7.31
N PRO A 37 13.16 5.00 -7.45
CA PRO A 37 13.10 3.57 -7.21
C PRO A 37 12.67 3.29 -5.77
N LEU A 38 11.67 2.42 -5.60
CA LEU A 38 11.17 1.99 -4.30
C LEU A 38 12.17 1.00 -3.66
N THR A 39 12.53 1.26 -2.41
CA THR A 39 13.38 0.39 -1.60
C THR A 39 12.51 -0.51 -0.74
N LYS A 40 12.82 -1.81 -0.72
CA LYS A 40 12.15 -2.79 0.14
C LYS A 40 13.12 -3.32 1.19
N LYS A 41 12.77 -3.20 2.46
CA LYS A 41 13.46 -3.86 3.58
C LYS A 41 12.55 -4.87 4.26
N VAL A 42 13.13 -6.00 4.66
CA VAL A 42 12.42 -7.07 5.36
C VAL A 42 13.16 -7.39 6.64
N PHE A 43 12.47 -7.24 7.77
CA PHE A 43 12.93 -7.66 9.07
C PHE A 43 12.30 -9.01 9.38
N SER A 44 13.12 -9.98 9.80
CA SER A 44 12.66 -11.34 10.11
C SER A 44 12.97 -11.63 11.56
N PHE A 45 11.96 -12.07 12.31
CA PHE A 45 12.06 -12.40 13.72
C PHE A 45 11.52 -13.81 13.93
N SER A 46 12.32 -14.65 14.56
CA SER A 46 11.92 -15.96 15.06
C SER A 46 11.31 -15.84 16.45
N LYS A 47 10.67 -16.91 16.93
CA LYS A 47 10.09 -16.96 18.28
C LYS A 47 11.08 -16.59 19.39
N LEU A 48 12.36 -16.90 19.23
CA LEU A 48 13.40 -16.53 20.19
C LEU A 48 13.68 -15.03 20.23
N ASP A 49 13.39 -14.30 19.15
CA ASP A 49 13.66 -12.86 19.06
C ASP A 49 12.56 -12.04 19.72
N PHE A 50 11.30 -12.47 19.61
CA PHE A 50 10.13 -11.76 20.12
C PHE A 50 9.57 -12.31 21.44
N VAL A 51 10.21 -13.32 22.03
CA VAL A 51 9.87 -13.87 23.35
C VAL A 51 11.08 -13.74 24.28
N THR A 52 10.86 -13.16 25.45
CA THR A 52 11.87 -12.98 26.51
C THR A 52 12.12 -14.29 27.27
N ALA A 53 13.16 -14.33 28.11
CA ALA A 53 13.44 -15.49 28.95
C ALA A 53 12.31 -15.78 29.96
N GLU A 54 11.59 -14.74 30.36
CA GLU A 54 10.42 -14.76 31.24
C GLU A 54 9.14 -15.23 30.52
N GLY A 55 9.21 -15.44 29.20
CA GLY A 55 8.06 -15.81 28.39
C GLY A 55 7.13 -14.65 28.06
N GLU A 56 7.57 -13.39 28.23
CA GLU A 56 6.83 -12.19 27.82
C GLU A 56 7.21 -11.74 26.40
N PHE A 57 6.37 -10.92 25.78
CA PHE A 57 6.64 -10.33 24.47
C PHE A 57 7.78 -9.32 24.53
N ASN A 58 8.78 -9.49 23.66
CA ASN A 58 9.91 -8.57 23.55
C ASN A 58 9.56 -7.37 22.67
N GLU A 59 9.26 -6.22 23.29
CA GLU A 59 8.92 -4.97 22.58
C GLU A 59 10.07 -4.38 21.75
N ALA A 60 11.30 -4.91 21.86
CA ALA A 60 12.42 -4.47 21.03
C ALA A 60 12.12 -4.62 19.53
N ILE A 61 11.36 -5.66 19.14
CA ILE A 61 10.98 -5.90 17.74
C ILE A 61 9.99 -4.85 17.19
N CYS A 62 9.37 -4.05 18.06
CA CYS A 62 8.47 -2.99 17.66
C CYS A 62 9.20 -1.74 17.14
N THR A 63 10.52 -1.63 17.33
CA THR A 63 11.29 -0.47 16.87
C THR A 63 12.22 -0.86 15.73
N LEU A 64 11.94 -0.36 14.53
CA LEU A 64 12.75 -0.58 13.34
C LEU A 64 13.55 0.68 13.02
N LYS A 65 14.86 0.52 12.82
CA LYS A 65 15.76 1.62 12.43
C LYS A 65 16.18 1.44 10.99
N ILE A 66 15.88 2.42 10.14
CA ILE A 66 16.22 2.43 8.72
C ILE A 66 16.90 3.76 8.40
N SER A 67 18.23 3.76 8.39
CA SER A 67 19.03 4.98 8.17
C SER A 67 18.81 5.63 6.79
N GLU A 68 18.40 4.84 5.80
CA GLU A 68 18.10 5.28 4.43
C GLU A 68 16.73 5.95 4.28
N LEU A 69 15.87 5.85 5.31
CA LEU A 69 14.53 6.40 5.31
C LEU A 69 14.63 7.89 5.72
N VAL A 70 15.11 8.70 4.78
CA VAL A 70 15.32 10.15 4.92
C VAL A 70 14.03 10.94 4.64
N THR A 71 13.06 10.29 3.97
CA THR A 71 11.83 10.94 3.48
C THR A 71 10.83 11.17 4.62
N ASP A 72 10.20 12.35 4.66
CA ASP A 72 9.13 12.69 5.61
C ASP A 72 7.81 11.94 5.34
N SER A 73 7.69 11.27 4.19
CA SER A 73 6.49 10.50 3.84
C SER A 73 6.45 9.19 4.62
N PRO A 74 5.30 8.80 5.17
CA PRO A 74 5.17 7.53 5.87
C PRO A 74 5.45 6.35 4.91
N PRO A 75 6.30 5.38 5.30
CA PRO A 75 6.55 4.21 4.48
C PRO A 75 5.34 3.29 4.45
N PHE A 76 5.26 2.46 3.42
CA PHE A 76 4.32 1.34 3.42
C PHE A 76 4.87 0.23 4.32
N ILE A 77 4.05 -0.27 5.23
CA ILE A 77 4.44 -1.34 6.16
C ILE A 77 3.42 -2.47 6.11
N ALA A 78 3.92 -3.70 6.06
CA ALA A 78 3.11 -4.90 6.19
C ALA A 78 3.77 -5.87 7.17
N ILE A 79 2.96 -6.48 8.05
CA ILE A 79 3.40 -7.53 8.96
C ILE A 79 2.82 -8.86 8.48
N TYR A 80 3.71 -9.84 8.35
CA TYR A 80 3.43 -11.21 7.99
C TYR A 80 3.76 -12.12 9.15
N TYR A 81 2.91 -13.11 9.35
CA TYR A 81 3.04 -14.08 10.41
C TYR A 81 3.03 -15.49 9.85
N ARG A 82 3.75 -16.38 10.53
CA ARG A 82 3.66 -17.82 10.31
C ARG A 82 3.49 -18.52 11.65
N ARG A 83 2.54 -19.44 11.70
CA ARG A 83 2.36 -20.40 12.80
C ARG A 83 3.04 -21.72 12.43
N GLU A 84 3.30 -22.56 13.42
CA GLU A 84 3.87 -23.88 13.20
C GLU A 84 3.01 -24.68 12.20
N ASN A 85 3.64 -25.26 11.17
CA ASN A 85 2.98 -26.01 10.09
C ASN A 85 1.89 -25.24 9.32
N SER A 86 1.93 -23.90 9.33
CA SER A 86 0.96 -23.05 8.64
C SER A 86 1.59 -22.26 7.49
N LEU A 87 0.73 -21.77 6.59
CA LEU A 87 1.14 -20.83 5.55
C LEU A 87 1.38 -19.43 6.15
N TRP A 88 2.10 -18.61 5.40
CA TRP A 88 2.24 -17.20 5.72
C TRP A 88 0.89 -16.49 5.57
N PHE A 89 0.51 -15.71 6.57
CA PHE A 89 -0.68 -14.86 6.50
C PHE A 89 -0.34 -13.42 6.86
N THR A 90 -1.03 -12.49 6.21
CA THR A 90 -0.93 -11.07 6.50
C THR A 90 -1.88 -10.70 7.62
N GLU A 91 -1.43 -9.80 8.49
CA GLU A 91 -2.21 -9.27 9.61
C GLU A 91 -3.53 -8.58 9.19
N SER A 92 -3.72 -8.31 7.89
CA SER A 92 -5.00 -7.84 7.33
C SER A 92 -6.18 -8.77 7.60
N LEU A 93 -5.95 -10.01 8.05
CA LEU A 93 -7.02 -10.99 8.30
C LEU A 93 -7.81 -10.76 9.60
N TYR A 94 -7.28 -10.07 10.61
CA TYR A 94 -7.97 -9.94 11.93
C TYR A 94 -8.14 -8.51 12.50
N ARG A 95 -7.48 -7.47 11.96
CA ARG A 95 -7.71 -6.08 12.42
C ARG A 95 -7.59 -5.05 11.29
N LYS A 96 -8.50 -4.06 11.30
CA LYS A 96 -8.72 -3.12 10.19
C LYS A 96 -7.53 -2.22 9.81
N ARG A 97 -6.53 -1.96 10.68
CA ARG A 97 -5.41 -1.02 10.40
C ARG A 97 -4.16 -1.34 11.25
N LEU A 98 -3.01 -1.44 10.58
CA LEU A 98 -1.68 -1.46 11.21
C LEU A 98 -1.42 -0.12 11.92
N ARG A 99 -0.94 -0.16 13.16
CA ARG A 99 -0.64 1.04 13.96
C ARG A 99 0.86 1.26 14.08
N PHE A 100 1.34 2.38 13.57
CA PHE A 100 2.74 2.75 13.69
C PHE A 100 2.92 4.27 13.71
N SER A 101 4.07 4.70 14.22
CA SER A 101 4.59 6.05 14.05
C SER A 101 5.93 5.99 13.34
N PHE A 102 6.26 7.04 12.60
CA PHE A 102 7.50 7.14 11.86
C PHE A 102 8.07 8.55 12.07
N LYS A 103 9.36 8.61 12.41
CA LYS A 103 10.11 9.87 12.55
C LYS A 103 11.61 9.59 12.43
N ASP A 104 12.32 10.42 11.66
CA ASP A 104 13.80 10.42 11.57
C ASP A 104 14.40 9.02 11.29
N GLY A 105 13.85 8.28 10.32
CA GLY A 105 14.32 6.93 9.98
C GLY A 105 13.96 5.85 11.00
N VAL A 106 13.17 6.17 12.03
CA VAL A 106 12.72 5.23 13.06
C VAL A 106 11.23 4.97 12.91
N ILE A 107 10.87 3.70 12.79
CA ILE A 107 9.48 3.22 12.79
C ILE A 107 9.22 2.58 14.15
N LYS A 108 8.17 3.01 14.82
CA LYS A 108 7.67 2.40 16.06
C LYS A 108 6.30 1.80 15.82
N LEU A 109 6.21 0.49 15.94
CA LEU A 109 4.99 -0.29 15.85
C LEU A 109 4.32 -0.32 17.23
N ASP A 110 2.99 -0.24 17.26
CA ASP A 110 2.22 -0.43 18.49
C ASP A 110 2.26 -1.92 18.89
N ARG A 111 2.44 -2.22 20.18
CA ARG A 111 2.38 -3.57 20.74
C ARG A 111 1.08 -4.29 20.37
N SER A 112 -0.02 -3.54 20.24
CA SER A 112 -1.34 -4.08 19.92
C SER A 112 -1.48 -4.68 18.52
N ASN A 113 -0.49 -4.47 17.63
CA ASN A 113 -0.41 -5.22 16.38
C ASN A 113 -0.14 -6.71 16.68
N PHE A 114 0.79 -7.00 17.60
CA PHE A 114 1.24 -8.35 17.90
C PHE A 114 0.36 -9.12 18.90
N TRP A 115 -0.95 -8.89 18.96
CA TRP A 115 -1.79 -9.39 20.07
C TRP A 115 -1.75 -10.91 20.29
N ASP A 116 -1.57 -11.69 19.23
CA ASP A 116 -1.55 -13.16 19.21
C ASP A 116 -0.13 -13.73 19.09
N TRP A 117 0.88 -12.97 19.53
CA TRP A 117 2.30 -13.30 19.37
C TRP A 117 2.69 -14.68 19.92
N PHE A 118 1.96 -15.21 20.91
CA PHE A 118 2.27 -16.49 21.55
C PHE A 118 2.00 -17.70 20.63
N GLU A 119 1.03 -17.61 19.72
CA GLU A 119 0.73 -18.66 18.72
C GLU A 119 1.68 -18.62 17.52
N ILE A 120 2.44 -17.54 17.38
CA ILE A 120 3.29 -17.28 16.20
C ILE A 120 4.65 -17.96 16.38
N GLU A 121 5.22 -18.41 15.26
CA GLU A 121 6.54 -18.99 15.15
C GLU A 121 7.52 -18.00 14.52
N GLU A 122 7.09 -17.30 13.46
CA GLU A 122 7.92 -16.36 12.71
C GLU A 122 7.12 -15.09 12.36
N ILE A 123 7.77 -13.94 12.50
CA ILE A 123 7.24 -12.62 12.15
C ILE A 123 8.14 -12.02 11.07
N LYS A 124 7.55 -11.51 9.99
CA LYS A 124 8.25 -10.72 8.98
C LYS A 124 7.61 -9.35 8.85
N ILE A 125 8.43 -8.30 8.97
CA ILE A 125 7.98 -6.92 8.81
C ILE A 125 8.61 -6.37 7.54
N VAL A 126 7.75 -6.06 6.57
CA VAL A 126 8.15 -5.51 5.28
C VAL A 126 7.91 -4.02 5.29
N VAL A 127 8.94 -3.26 4.94
CA VAL A 127 8.89 -1.80 4.80
C VAL A 127 9.25 -1.44 3.37
N ILE A 128 8.40 -0.68 2.70
CA ILE A 128 8.63 -0.16 1.34
C ILE A 128 8.63 1.38 1.42
N PHE A 129 9.68 2.01 0.90
CA PHE A 129 9.89 3.46 0.98
C PHE A 129 10.68 4.00 -0.22
#